data_AF-A0A3P7GYU5-F1
#
_entry.id   AF-A0A3P7GYU5-F1
#
_cell.length_a   1.000
_cell.length_b   1.000
_cell.length_c   1.000
_cell.angle_alpha   90.00
_cell.angle_beta   90.00
_cell.angle_gamma   90.00
#
_symmetry.space_group_name_H-M   'P 1'
#
loop_
_entity.id
_entity.type
_entity.pdbx_description
1 polymer ?
#
loop_
_entity_poly.entity_id
_entity_poly.type
_entity_poly.pdbx_seq_one_letter_code
_entity_poly.pdbx_strand_id
1 'polypeptide(L)'
;MLLCLLVHLFACDDVAYSLVVVNGWDSLVRAVDEHAEQSHIAVLINCGANRALTSLDLAPDMKLYIIDSRRPLHLDNVYAQDNVYILVNSTELAELKCPQASEIFESDSESSDGEHEEGEGNRALEDIEKRAIRRTRRQQWRAKRNDLLWDYYENSWYSISVSSFTLQMLELAHLMGKSSAETMWCAVVGLNSQLVDRLISFEAYTAVCIDRLRPFIRRYSSRNGAMKGDDVLRISFDKELIIPMYAHWSLYKSMINDEYFFCRSQLWQQRGDAKMRSLLATLGFPPPLLLGGDALTKGYPCLVSRNQGRLYVMHLFCQVPDLVALH
;
A
#
# COMPACT_ATOMS: atom_id res chain seq x y z
N MET A 1 3.47 9.41 -0.14
CA MET A 1 3.08 9.86 1.21
C MET A 1 4.02 9.36 2.32
N LEU A 2 4.38 8.07 2.36
CA LEU A 2 5.46 7.60 3.24
C LEU A 2 6.76 8.41 3.07
N LEU A 3 7.14 8.64 1.81
CA LEU A 3 8.32 9.44 1.46
C LEU A 3 8.30 10.83 2.11
N CYS A 4 7.16 11.53 2.14
CA CYS A 4 7.05 12.86 2.74
C CYS A 4 7.43 12.83 4.23
N LEU A 5 7.01 11.78 4.94
CA LEU A 5 7.27 11.64 6.36
C LEU A 5 8.73 11.23 6.64
N LEU A 6 9.31 10.36 5.80
CA LEU A 6 10.74 10.01 5.89
C LEU A 6 11.64 11.23 5.59
N VAL A 7 11.33 11.99 4.54
CA VAL A 7 12.06 13.21 4.19
C VAL A 7 11.99 14.24 5.32
N HIS A 8 10.82 14.41 5.93
CA HIS A 8 10.66 15.28 7.11
C HIS A 8 11.55 14.83 8.27
N LEU A 9 11.56 13.53 8.58
CA LEU A 9 12.40 12.98 9.65
C LEU A 9 13.90 13.13 9.37
N PHE A 10 14.34 12.86 8.14
CA PHE A 10 15.73 13.06 7.73
C PHE A 10 16.15 14.53 7.79
N ALA A 11 15.27 15.45 7.37
CA ALA A 11 15.52 16.88 7.51
C ALA A 11 15.60 17.32 8.97
N CYS A 12 14.80 16.75 9.87
CA CYS A 12 14.89 17.04 11.30
C CYS A 12 16.19 16.54 11.96
N ASP A 13 16.87 15.58 11.34
CA ASP A 13 18.10 14.95 11.87
C ASP A 13 19.34 15.26 11.02
N ASP A 14 19.23 16.18 10.04
CA ASP A 14 20.30 16.54 9.10
C ASP A 14 20.94 15.31 8.42
N VAL A 15 20.13 14.28 8.14
CA VAL A 15 20.58 13.07 7.45
C VAL A 15 20.67 13.35 5.95
N ALA A 16 21.88 13.21 5.39
CA ALA A 16 22.06 13.28 3.95
C ALA A 16 21.44 12.05 3.26
N TYR A 17 20.65 12.27 2.23
CA TYR A 17 20.01 11.21 1.44
C TYR A 17 19.92 11.60 -0.03
N SER A 18 19.83 10.59 -0.90
CA SER A 18 19.51 10.74 -2.32
C SER A 18 18.14 10.17 -2.60
N LEU A 19 17.29 10.92 -3.30
CA LEU A 19 15.97 10.47 -3.73
C LEU A 19 16.00 10.12 -5.21
N VAL A 20 15.74 8.85 -5.52
CA VAL A 20 15.64 8.35 -6.90
C VAL A 20 14.22 7.89 -7.17
N VAL A 21 13.59 8.44 -8.20
CA VAL A 21 12.26 8.04 -8.65
C VAL A 21 12.41 6.96 -9.70
N VAL A 22 11.79 5.81 -9.45
CA VAL A 22 11.78 4.65 -10.35
C VAL A 22 10.37 4.45 -10.90
N ASN A 23 10.26 4.15 -12.20
CA ASN A 23 9.00 3.93 -12.90
C ASN A 23 8.79 2.47 -13.32
N GLY A 24 9.78 1.62 -13.10
CA GLY A 24 9.75 0.21 -13.45
C GLY A 24 11.03 -0.51 -13.05
N TRP A 25 11.07 -1.82 -13.31
CA TRP A 25 12.20 -2.65 -12.92
C TRP A 25 13.51 -2.21 -13.54
N ASP A 26 13.53 -1.89 -14.84
CA ASP A 26 14.77 -1.50 -15.52
C ASP A 26 15.34 -0.19 -14.94
N SER A 27 14.47 0.75 -14.54
CA SER A 27 14.89 1.97 -13.84
C SER A 27 15.42 1.69 -12.44
N LEU A 28 14.86 0.69 -11.73
CA LEU A 28 15.34 0.27 -10.42
C LEU A 28 16.71 -0.38 -10.52
N VAL A 29 16.92 -1.29 -11.47
CA VAL A 29 18.20 -1.95 -11.71
C VAL A 29 19.28 -0.91 -12.00
N ARG A 30 19.02 0.02 -12.92
CA ARG A 30 19.96 1.11 -13.23
C ARG A 30 20.24 2.00 -12.02
N ALA A 31 19.20 2.37 -11.27
CA ALA A 31 19.36 3.21 -10.08
C ALA A 31 20.22 2.52 -9.01
N VAL A 32 20.04 1.21 -8.79
CA VAL A 32 20.86 0.44 -7.85
C VAL A 32 22.30 0.36 -8.36
N ASP A 33 22.51 0.01 -9.62
CA ASP A 33 23.84 -0.11 -10.25
C ASP A 33 24.64 1.21 -10.17
N GLU A 34 24.00 2.34 -10.53
CA GLU A 34 24.61 3.67 -10.47
C GLU A 34 25.00 4.11 -9.03
N HIS A 35 24.34 3.58 -8.00
CA HIS A 35 24.53 4.01 -6.61
C HIS A 35 25.15 2.94 -5.70
N ALA A 36 25.38 1.72 -6.20
CA ALA A 36 25.82 0.56 -5.42
C ALA A 36 27.18 0.79 -4.74
N GLU A 37 28.10 1.49 -5.41
CA GLU A 37 29.44 1.79 -4.85
C GLU A 37 29.42 2.90 -3.79
N GLN A 38 28.42 3.78 -3.83
CA GLN A 38 28.37 4.99 -2.99
C GLN A 38 27.44 4.84 -1.79
N SER A 39 26.49 3.90 -1.86
CA SER A 39 25.40 3.78 -0.89
C SER A 39 25.40 2.41 -0.21
N HIS A 40 25.78 2.38 1.06
CA HIS A 40 25.70 1.15 1.88
C HIS A 40 24.26 0.80 2.29
N ILE A 41 23.30 1.73 2.18
CA ILE A 41 21.91 1.51 2.58
C ILE A 41 21.00 2.10 1.49
N ALA A 42 20.07 1.29 1.00
CA ALA A 42 18.99 1.74 0.13
C ALA A 42 17.62 1.32 0.68
N VAL A 43 16.63 2.21 0.54
CA VAL A 43 15.25 1.97 0.97
C VAL A 43 14.34 2.00 -0.25
N LEU A 44 13.76 0.85 -0.59
CA LEU A 44 12.81 0.69 -1.68
C LEU A 44 11.40 0.86 -1.13
N ILE A 45 10.65 1.81 -1.69
CA ILE A 45 9.27 2.10 -1.28
C ILE A 45 8.33 1.74 -2.43
N ASN A 46 7.28 0.97 -2.14
CA ASN A 46 6.27 0.47 -3.10
C ASN A 46 6.87 -0.34 -4.28
N CYS A 47 8.06 -0.93 -4.12
CA CYS A 47 8.68 -1.73 -5.18
C CYS A 47 9.70 -2.74 -4.65
N GLY A 48 10.05 -3.70 -5.50
CA GLY A 48 11.17 -4.63 -5.31
C GLY A 48 10.81 -5.94 -4.61
N ALA A 49 9.68 -6.02 -3.91
CA ALA A 49 9.38 -7.20 -3.10
C ALA A 49 9.02 -8.45 -3.94
N ASN A 50 8.40 -8.28 -5.10
CA ASN A 50 7.84 -9.37 -5.91
C ASN A 50 8.78 -9.94 -7.00
N ARG A 51 10.04 -9.49 -7.04
CA ARG A 51 11.07 -9.98 -7.97
C ARG A 51 12.37 -10.22 -7.22
N ALA A 52 13.18 -11.18 -7.66
CA ALA A 52 14.46 -11.51 -7.03
C ALA A 52 15.44 -10.33 -7.04
N LEU A 53 15.60 -9.66 -5.90
CA LEU A 53 16.61 -8.61 -5.69
C LEU A 53 18.00 -9.21 -5.49
N THR A 54 18.08 -10.47 -5.11
CA THR A 54 19.33 -11.26 -5.07
C THR A 54 19.98 -11.43 -6.45
N SER A 55 19.24 -11.16 -7.54
CA SER A 55 19.79 -11.15 -8.90
C SER A 55 20.51 -9.86 -9.27
N LEU A 56 20.41 -8.82 -8.43
CA LEU A 56 21.12 -7.56 -8.62
C LEU A 56 22.56 -7.71 -8.14
N ASP A 57 23.48 -7.04 -8.83
CA ASP A 57 24.88 -6.94 -8.41
C ASP A 57 24.99 -5.92 -7.27
N LEU A 58 24.79 -6.40 -6.04
CA LEU A 58 24.85 -5.57 -4.84
C LEU A 58 26.26 -5.63 -4.27
N ALA A 59 26.79 -4.46 -3.88
CA ALA A 59 28.00 -4.42 -3.08
C ALA A 59 27.81 -5.28 -1.79
N PRO A 60 28.86 -5.99 -1.33
CA PRO A 60 28.73 -6.97 -0.25
C PRO A 60 28.28 -6.39 1.09
N ASP A 61 28.44 -5.08 1.30
CA ASP A 61 28.03 -4.33 2.48
C ASP A 61 26.74 -3.51 2.28
N MET A 62 26.14 -3.57 1.09
CA MET A 62 24.92 -2.86 0.76
C MET A 62 23.68 -3.57 1.35
N LYS A 63 22.89 -2.82 2.10
CA LYS A 63 21.63 -3.28 2.70
C LYS A 63 20.43 -2.66 2.00
N LEU A 64 19.55 -3.50 1.47
CA LEU A 64 18.28 -3.11 0.86
C LEU A 64 17.14 -3.31 1.87
N TYR A 65 16.50 -2.21 2.27
CA TYR A 65 15.26 -2.26 3.05
C TYR A 65 14.06 -2.08 2.12
N ILE A 66 13.12 -3.03 2.13
CA ILE A 66 11.97 -3.03 1.23
C ILE A 66 10.69 -2.79 2.01
N ILE A 67 9.97 -1.73 1.62
CA ILE A 67 8.65 -1.37 2.12
C ILE A 67 7.70 -1.41 0.94
N ASP A 68 7.15 -2.58 0.68
CA ASP A 68 6.26 -2.81 -0.47
C ASP A 68 4.96 -3.46 0.01
N SER A 69 3.85 -3.01 -0.56
CA SER A 69 2.52 -3.54 -0.31
C SER A 69 2.16 -4.70 -1.26
N ARG A 70 2.88 -4.90 -2.36
CA ARG A 70 2.53 -5.94 -3.33
C ARG A 70 2.92 -7.34 -2.86
N ARG A 71 2.03 -8.30 -3.06
CA ARG A 71 2.18 -9.71 -2.68
C ARG A 71 1.82 -10.62 -3.85
N PRO A 72 2.35 -11.85 -3.91
CA PRO A 72 3.28 -12.48 -2.95
C PRO A 72 4.70 -11.87 -3.00
N LEU A 73 5.49 -12.13 -1.95
CA LEU A 73 6.90 -11.76 -1.90
C LEU A 73 7.70 -12.73 -2.77
N HIS A 74 8.79 -12.29 -3.38
CA HIS A 74 9.68 -13.22 -4.04
C HIS A 74 10.44 -14.04 -3.00
N LEU A 75 10.38 -15.37 -3.09
CA LEU A 75 10.95 -16.26 -2.09
C LEU A 75 12.47 -16.07 -1.92
N ASP A 76 13.21 -15.81 -3.00
CA ASP A 76 14.65 -15.49 -2.90
C ASP A 76 14.92 -14.25 -2.04
N ASN A 77 14.01 -13.28 -2.00
CA ASN A 77 14.13 -12.11 -1.12
C ASN A 77 13.79 -12.48 0.33
N VAL A 78 12.83 -13.39 0.53
CA VAL A 78 12.40 -13.83 1.87
C VAL A 78 13.49 -14.61 2.58
N TYR A 79 14.22 -15.46 1.85
CA TYR A 79 15.30 -16.29 2.42
C TYR A 79 16.70 -15.73 2.16
N ALA A 80 16.80 -14.50 1.64
CA ALA A 80 18.06 -13.79 1.59
C ALA A 80 18.61 -13.59 3.01
N GLN A 81 19.92 -13.80 3.19
CA GLN A 81 20.52 -13.83 4.52
C GLN A 81 21.05 -12.46 4.96
N ASP A 82 21.72 -11.71 4.07
CA ASP A 82 22.56 -10.59 4.51
C ASP A 82 22.18 -9.22 3.92
N ASN A 83 21.70 -9.16 2.67
CA ASN A 83 21.59 -7.87 1.95
C ASN A 83 20.16 -7.37 1.76
N VAL A 84 19.13 -8.19 2.04
CA VAL A 84 17.73 -7.89 1.69
C VAL A 84 16.86 -8.01 2.92
N TYR A 85 16.22 -6.91 3.31
CA TYR A 85 15.39 -6.80 4.51
C TYR A 85 13.99 -6.32 4.15
N ILE A 86 13.02 -7.24 4.13
CA ILE A 86 11.62 -6.90 3.86
C ILE A 86 10.94 -6.47 5.16
N LEU A 87 10.41 -5.24 5.20
CA LEU A 87 9.73 -4.69 6.36
C LEU A 87 8.24 -5.08 6.32
N VAL A 88 7.90 -6.11 7.10
CA VAL A 88 6.55 -6.68 7.22
C VAL A 88 6.04 -6.55 8.65
N ASN A 89 4.75 -6.28 8.81
CA ASN A 89 4.13 -6.24 10.13
C ASN A 89 4.01 -7.67 10.71
N SER A 90 4.18 -7.83 12.02
CA SER A 90 4.07 -9.14 12.69
C SER A 90 2.71 -9.81 12.49
N THR A 91 1.63 -9.03 12.41
CA THR A 91 0.27 -9.56 12.12
C THR A 91 0.17 -10.11 10.69
N GLU A 92 0.84 -9.45 9.74
CA GLU A 92 0.84 -9.83 8.33
C GLU A 92 1.71 -11.06 8.07
N LEU A 93 2.77 -11.26 8.86
CA LEU A 93 3.69 -12.40 8.71
C LEU A 93 2.95 -13.75 8.68
N ALA A 94 1.86 -13.88 9.45
CA ALA A 94 1.03 -15.09 9.47
C ALA A 94 0.18 -15.27 8.19
N GLU A 95 -0.16 -14.19 7.49
CA GLU A 95 -0.97 -14.20 6.27
C GLU A 95 -0.13 -14.49 5.01
N LEU A 96 1.18 -14.27 5.06
CA LEU A 96 2.08 -14.46 3.93
C LEU A 96 2.12 -15.92 3.43
N LYS A 97 1.91 -16.90 4.32
CA LYS A 97 1.93 -18.35 3.99
C LYS A 97 3.16 -18.76 3.16
N CYS A 98 4.32 -18.18 3.44
CA CYS A 98 5.56 -18.57 2.79
C CYS A 98 5.84 -20.06 3.08
N PRO A 99 6.19 -20.88 2.08
CA PRO A 99 6.58 -22.27 2.31
C PRO A 99 7.84 -22.36 3.19
N GLN A 100 8.35 -23.55 3.50
CA GLN A 100 9.63 -23.65 4.22
C GLN A 100 10.80 -23.67 3.24
N ALA A 101 11.94 -23.10 3.62
CA ALA A 101 13.15 -23.08 2.78
C ALA A 101 13.56 -24.49 2.34
N SER A 102 13.48 -25.48 3.24
CA SER A 102 13.80 -26.89 2.95
C SER A 102 12.86 -27.57 1.95
N GLU A 103 11.68 -27.01 1.70
CA GLU A 103 10.72 -27.52 0.73
C GLU A 103 10.95 -26.94 -0.68
N ILE A 104 11.68 -25.82 -0.78
CA ILE A 104 11.87 -25.07 -2.02
C ILE A 104 13.31 -25.14 -2.53
N PHE A 105 14.29 -25.14 -1.62
CA PHE A 105 15.71 -25.24 -1.94
C PHE A 105 16.21 -26.65 -1.72
N GLU A 106 16.90 -27.20 -2.72
CA GLU A 106 17.54 -28.51 -2.64
C GLU A 106 18.73 -28.43 -1.66
N SER A 107 18.88 -29.38 -0.74
CA SER A 107 20.03 -29.36 0.17
C SER A 107 21.29 -29.84 -0.55
N ASP A 108 22.41 -29.15 -0.37
CA ASP A 108 23.70 -29.47 -0.99
C ASP A 108 24.15 -30.92 -0.77
N SER A 109 23.73 -31.53 0.33
CA SER A 109 24.00 -32.94 0.68
C SER A 109 23.41 -33.96 -0.31
N GLU A 110 22.39 -33.60 -1.08
CA GLU A 110 21.74 -34.49 -2.06
C GLU A 110 22.25 -34.22 -3.50
N SER A 111 23.12 -33.21 -3.69
CA SER A 111 23.69 -32.80 -4.99
C SER A 111 25.02 -33.49 -5.34
N SER A 112 25.64 -34.21 -4.40
CA SER A 112 26.92 -34.87 -4.64
C SER A 112 26.76 -36.14 -5.48
N ASP A 113 26.65 -36.00 -6.80
CA ASP A 113 26.94 -37.08 -7.76
C ASP A 113 28.46 -37.35 -7.72
N GLY A 114 28.88 -38.12 -6.72
CA GLY A 114 30.21 -38.73 -6.73
C GLY A 114 30.27 -39.76 -7.84
N GLU A 115 30.90 -39.40 -8.96
CA GLU A 115 31.43 -40.36 -9.92
C GLU A 115 32.39 -41.28 -9.16
N HIS A 116 32.17 -42.59 -9.07
CA HIS A 116 33.28 -43.57 -8.99
C HIS A 116 32.85 -45.03 -9.25
N GLU A 117 33.62 -45.60 -10.17
CA GLU A 117 34.11 -46.98 -10.37
C GLU A 117 33.14 -48.15 -10.63
N GLU A 118 33.32 -48.72 -11.82
CA GLU A 118 32.69 -49.94 -12.33
C GLU A 118 33.07 -51.16 -11.47
N GLY A 119 32.25 -51.47 -10.46
CA GLY A 119 32.35 -52.70 -9.68
C GLY A 119 31.58 -53.87 -10.32
N GLU A 120 32.27 -54.99 -10.56
CA GLU A 120 31.75 -56.19 -11.23
C GLU A 120 30.45 -56.78 -10.63
N GLY A 121 29.50 -57.09 -11.52
CA GLY A 121 28.52 -58.18 -11.43
C GLY A 121 27.32 -58.02 -10.50
N ASN A 122 27.52 -57.74 -9.21
CA ASN A 122 26.45 -57.72 -8.20
C ASN A 122 26.31 -56.37 -7.47
N ARG A 123 27.41 -55.64 -7.25
CA ARG A 123 27.35 -54.28 -6.66
C ARG A 123 26.74 -53.26 -7.62
N ALA A 124 26.94 -53.47 -8.92
CA ALA A 124 26.36 -52.65 -9.97
C ALA A 124 24.82 -52.60 -9.94
N LEU A 125 24.14 -53.71 -9.65
CA LEU A 125 22.67 -53.78 -9.59
C LEU A 125 22.11 -52.99 -8.39
N GLU A 126 22.71 -53.15 -7.20
CA GLU A 126 22.33 -52.36 -6.02
C GLU A 126 22.58 -50.86 -6.22
N ASP A 127 23.65 -50.49 -6.92
CA ASP A 127 23.96 -49.09 -7.21
C ASP A 127 23.01 -48.49 -8.24
N ILE A 128 22.55 -49.28 -9.23
CA ILE A 128 21.49 -48.89 -10.16
C ILE A 128 20.17 -48.68 -9.41
N GLU A 129 19.80 -49.58 -8.49
CA GLU A 129 18.59 -49.47 -7.68
C GLU A 129 18.63 -48.24 -6.76
N LYS A 130 19.74 -48.02 -6.05
CA LYS A 130 19.95 -46.80 -5.24
C LYS A 130 19.84 -45.53 -6.09
N ARG A 131 20.41 -45.53 -7.30
CA ARG A 131 20.26 -44.42 -8.26
C ARG A 131 18.81 -44.23 -8.70
N ALA A 132 18.07 -45.31 -8.97
CA ALA A 132 16.65 -45.23 -9.34
C ALA A 132 15.79 -44.66 -8.20
N ILE A 133 15.98 -45.12 -6.96
CA ILE A 133 15.28 -44.62 -5.77
C ILE A 133 15.57 -43.12 -5.57
N ARG A 134 16.83 -42.69 -5.68
CA ARG A 134 17.20 -41.26 -5.57
C ARG A 134 16.55 -40.41 -6.67
N ARG A 135 16.52 -40.90 -7.92
CA ARG A 135 15.84 -40.22 -9.03
C ARG A 135 14.35 -40.06 -8.77
N THR A 136 13.66 -41.12 -8.33
CA THR A 136 12.23 -41.07 -7.98
C THR A 136 11.98 -40.09 -6.84
N ARG A 137 12.82 -40.09 -5.80
CA ARG A 137 12.71 -39.13 -4.68
C ARG A 137 12.91 -37.69 -5.14
N ARG A 138 13.92 -37.41 -5.98
CA ARG A 138 14.14 -36.08 -6.59
C ARG A 138 12.94 -35.66 -7.45
N GLN A 139 12.37 -36.58 -8.23
CA GLN A 139 11.19 -36.28 -9.06
C GLN A 139 9.95 -35.97 -8.21
N GLN A 140 9.70 -36.75 -7.15
CA GLN A 140 8.62 -36.48 -6.20
C GLN A 140 8.81 -35.15 -5.47
N TRP A 141 10.04 -34.84 -5.05
CA TRP A 141 10.36 -33.55 -4.44
C TRP A 141 10.14 -32.39 -5.40
N ARG A 142 10.58 -32.50 -6.67
CA ARG A 142 10.33 -31.49 -7.71
C ARG A 142 8.85 -31.28 -7.97
N ALA A 143 8.06 -32.35 -8.02
CA ALA A 143 6.61 -32.26 -8.17
C ALA A 143 5.97 -31.52 -6.99
N LYS A 144 6.24 -31.95 -5.75
CA LYS A 144 5.75 -31.27 -4.53
C LYS A 144 6.17 -29.81 -4.48
N ARG A 145 7.43 -29.50 -4.82
CA ARG A 145 7.95 -28.13 -4.88
C ARG A 145 7.18 -27.30 -5.90
N ASN A 146 6.91 -27.83 -7.09
CA ASN A 146 6.17 -27.10 -8.12
C ASN A 146 4.73 -26.82 -7.68
N ASP A 147 4.08 -27.76 -7.02
CA ASP A 147 2.73 -27.56 -6.46
C ASP A 147 2.74 -26.45 -5.40
N LEU A 148 3.69 -26.47 -4.46
CA LEU A 148 3.84 -25.42 -3.44
C LEU A 148 4.12 -24.03 -4.05
N LEU A 149 4.99 -23.97 -5.06
CA LEU A 149 5.28 -22.70 -5.75
C LEU A 149 4.07 -22.20 -6.53
N TRP A 150 3.32 -23.09 -7.15
CA TRP A 150 2.09 -22.74 -7.85
C TRP A 150 1.07 -22.17 -6.86
N ASP A 151 0.79 -22.87 -5.76
CA ASP A 151 -0.14 -22.40 -4.71
C ASP A 151 0.24 -21.02 -4.16
N TYR A 152 1.55 -20.78 -3.95
CA TYR A 152 2.05 -19.52 -3.42
C TYR A 152 1.96 -18.36 -4.42
N TYR A 153 2.28 -18.60 -5.70
CA TYR A 153 2.32 -17.56 -6.73
C TYR A 153 1.02 -17.41 -7.53
N GLU A 154 0.01 -18.27 -7.30
CA GLU A 154 -1.26 -18.24 -8.03
C GLU A 154 -1.96 -16.87 -7.92
N ASN A 155 -2.00 -16.30 -6.71
CA ASN A 155 -2.81 -15.12 -6.41
C ASN A 155 -1.97 -13.93 -5.96
N SER A 156 -2.09 -12.81 -6.68
CA SER A 156 -1.52 -11.53 -6.26
C SER A 156 -2.52 -10.71 -5.44
N TRP A 157 -2.04 -10.05 -4.39
CA TRP A 157 -2.85 -9.21 -3.52
C TRP A 157 -2.05 -8.01 -3.02
N TYR A 158 -2.72 -7.08 -2.34
CA TYR A 158 -2.10 -5.90 -1.73
C TYR A 158 -2.29 -5.90 -0.23
N SER A 159 -1.18 -5.66 0.45
CA SER A 159 -1.11 -5.52 1.90
C SER A 159 -1.18 -4.05 2.33
N ILE A 160 -1.55 -3.85 3.59
CA ILE A 160 -1.44 -2.56 4.29
C ILE A 160 0.00 -2.24 4.72
N SER A 161 1.05 -2.95 4.28
CA SER A 161 2.42 -2.77 4.80
C SER A 161 2.92 -1.32 4.71
N VAL A 162 2.76 -0.66 3.57
CA VAL A 162 3.26 0.72 3.38
C VAL A 162 2.49 1.72 4.25
N SER A 163 1.16 1.59 4.37
CA SER A 163 0.37 2.46 5.24
C SER A 163 0.64 2.16 6.71
N SER A 164 0.75 0.89 7.09
CA SER A 164 1.14 0.46 8.42
C SER A 164 2.51 1.01 8.82
N PHE A 165 3.50 0.94 7.93
CA PHE A 165 4.83 1.50 8.14
C PHE A 165 4.78 3.04 8.23
N THR A 166 4.00 3.70 7.37
CA THR A 166 3.79 5.16 7.45
C THR A 166 3.25 5.57 8.83
N LEU A 167 2.30 4.81 9.35
CA LEU A 167 1.75 5.06 10.70
C LEU A 167 2.75 4.73 11.81
N GLN A 168 3.57 3.69 11.65
CA GLN A 168 4.65 3.40 12.60
C GLN A 168 5.68 4.54 12.62
N MET A 169 6.04 5.08 11.45
CA MET A 169 6.93 6.24 11.37
C MET A 169 6.29 7.49 11.98
N LEU A 170 4.97 7.68 11.84
CA LEU A 170 4.25 8.76 12.53
C LEU A 170 4.27 8.58 14.06
N GLU A 171 4.10 7.35 14.55
CA GLU A 171 4.23 7.01 15.97
C GLU A 171 5.65 7.26 16.49
N LEU A 172 6.68 6.88 15.75
CA LEU A 172 8.07 7.18 16.09
C LEU A 172 8.35 8.70 16.08
N ALA A 173 7.91 9.40 15.04
CA ALA A 173 8.02 10.86 14.96
C ALA A 173 7.38 11.53 16.18
N HIS A 174 6.27 10.98 16.66
CA HIS A 174 5.58 11.46 17.84
C HIS A 174 6.35 11.24 19.14
N LEU A 175 6.90 10.03 19.32
CA LEU A 175 7.76 9.71 20.46
C LEU A 175 9.01 10.61 20.50
N MET A 176 9.52 10.99 19.33
CA MET A 176 10.67 11.90 19.19
C MET A 176 10.28 13.40 19.29
N GLY A 177 9.00 13.74 19.44
CA GLY A 177 8.53 15.13 19.48
C GLY A 177 8.57 15.86 18.13
N LYS A 178 8.75 15.14 17.02
CA LYS A 178 8.89 15.66 15.65
C LYS A 178 7.62 15.54 14.80
N SER A 179 6.54 14.99 15.36
CA SER A 179 5.25 14.88 14.69
C SER A 179 4.49 16.22 14.63
N SER A 180 3.91 16.51 13.47
CA SER A 180 3.07 17.69 13.21
C SER A 180 1.72 17.31 12.58
N ALA A 181 0.81 18.28 12.46
CA ALA A 181 -0.46 18.07 11.77
C ALA A 181 -0.25 17.66 10.29
N GLU A 182 0.77 18.23 9.64
CA GLU A 182 1.17 17.93 8.27
C GLU A 182 1.63 16.48 8.14
N THR A 183 2.47 15.98 9.06
CA THR A 183 2.93 14.57 9.03
C THR A 183 1.77 13.59 9.23
N MET A 184 0.81 13.93 10.10
CA MET A 184 -0.41 13.14 10.28
C MET A 184 -1.25 13.15 9.01
N TRP A 185 -1.43 14.33 8.39
CA TRP A 185 -2.15 14.46 7.14
C TRP A 185 -1.52 13.65 6.02
N CYS A 186 -0.18 13.64 5.93
CA CYS A 186 0.52 12.81 4.96
C CYS A 186 0.19 11.32 5.15
N ALA A 187 0.19 10.84 6.39
CA ALA A 187 -0.17 9.45 6.69
C ALA A 187 -1.62 9.13 6.29
N VAL A 188 -2.56 10.02 6.59
CA VAL A 188 -3.98 9.89 6.25
C VAL A 188 -4.19 9.82 4.74
N VAL A 189 -3.58 10.73 3.97
CA VAL A 189 -3.70 10.73 2.50
C VAL A 189 -3.14 9.44 1.91
N GLY A 190 -2.03 8.92 2.46
CA GLY A 190 -1.46 7.64 2.04
C GLY A 190 -2.43 6.48 2.26
N LEU A 191 -3.08 6.44 3.42
CA LEU A 191 -4.10 5.44 3.74
C LEU A 191 -5.36 5.58 2.85
N ASN A 192 -5.81 6.81 2.60
CA ASN A 192 -6.96 7.07 1.72
C ASN A 192 -6.69 6.66 0.28
N SER A 193 -5.47 6.88 -0.25
CA SER A 193 -5.09 6.43 -1.59
C SER A 193 -5.30 4.93 -1.74
N GLN A 194 -4.86 4.13 -0.76
CA GLN A 194 -5.03 2.68 -0.80
C GLN A 194 -6.50 2.25 -0.79
N LEU A 195 -7.37 2.99 -0.07
CA LEU A 195 -8.81 2.73 -0.06
C LEU A 195 -9.45 3.08 -1.42
N VAL A 196 -9.12 4.25 -1.98
CA VAL A 196 -9.66 4.73 -3.25
C VAL A 196 -9.24 3.81 -4.40
N ASP A 197 -7.98 3.36 -4.40
CA ASP A 197 -7.43 2.43 -5.37
C ASP A 197 -7.89 0.97 -5.14
N ARG A 198 -8.77 0.73 -4.15
CA ARG A 198 -9.31 -0.59 -3.76
C ARG A 198 -8.23 -1.63 -3.44
N LEU A 199 -7.07 -1.16 -2.97
CA LEU A 199 -5.97 -2.02 -2.55
C LEU A 199 -6.21 -2.63 -1.18
N ILE A 200 -6.99 -1.95 -0.33
CA ILE A 200 -7.31 -2.38 1.03
C ILE A 200 -8.83 -2.42 1.23
N SER A 201 -9.28 -3.30 2.12
CA SER A 201 -10.70 -3.37 2.46
C SER A 201 -11.14 -2.18 3.30
N PHE A 202 -12.43 -1.86 3.20
CA PHE A 202 -13.04 -0.83 4.03
C PHE A 202 -12.92 -1.13 5.54
N GLU A 203 -12.97 -2.41 5.91
CA GLU A 203 -12.81 -2.87 7.29
C GLU A 203 -11.38 -2.62 7.80
N ALA A 204 -10.35 -2.97 7.01
CA ALA A 204 -8.97 -2.71 7.35
C ALA A 204 -8.70 -1.19 7.50
N TYR A 205 -9.21 -0.40 6.57
CA TYR A 205 -9.13 1.07 6.65
C TYR A 205 -9.75 1.62 7.94
N THR A 206 -10.94 1.13 8.31
CA THR A 206 -11.66 1.56 9.50
C THR A 206 -10.93 1.18 10.79
N ALA A 207 -10.41 -0.04 10.86
CA ALA A 207 -9.61 -0.50 12.01
C ALA A 207 -8.39 0.41 12.22
N VAL A 208 -7.66 0.71 11.15
CA VAL A 208 -6.50 1.61 11.20
C VAL A 208 -6.89 3.01 11.70
N CYS A 209 -7.99 3.57 11.21
CA CYS A 209 -8.47 4.89 11.64
C CYS A 209 -8.84 4.93 13.14
N ILE A 210 -9.51 3.88 13.64
CA ILE A 210 -10.01 3.83 15.01
C ILE A 210 -8.90 3.48 16.01
N ASP A 211 -8.01 2.56 15.65
CA ASP A 211 -7.04 1.99 16.59
C ASP A 211 -5.74 2.79 16.62
N ARG A 212 -5.22 3.16 15.44
CA ARG A 212 -3.89 3.78 15.32
C ARG A 212 -3.92 5.29 15.18
N LEU A 213 -4.87 5.83 14.42
CA LEU A 213 -4.95 7.29 14.19
C LEU A 213 -5.59 8.05 15.35
N ARG A 214 -6.35 7.39 16.23
CA ARG A 214 -7.11 8.04 17.31
C ARG A 214 -6.30 8.97 18.24
N PRO A 215 -5.06 8.63 18.68
CA PRO A 215 -4.25 9.54 19.48
C PRO A 215 -3.88 10.82 18.72
N PHE A 216 -3.55 10.68 17.43
CA PHE A 216 -3.19 11.79 16.54
C PHE A 216 -4.41 12.67 16.23
N ILE A 217 -5.57 12.06 15.97
CA ILE A 217 -6.83 12.77 15.79
C ILE A 217 -7.12 13.62 17.03
N ARG A 218 -7.01 13.05 18.24
CA ARG A 218 -7.26 13.82 19.48
C ARG A 218 -6.31 15.00 19.67
N ARG A 219 -5.07 14.90 19.19
CA ARG A 219 -4.03 15.92 19.35
C ARG A 219 -4.11 17.01 18.29
N TYR A 220 -4.27 16.63 17.02
CA TYR A 220 -4.19 17.53 15.88
C TYR A 220 -5.56 17.92 15.31
N SER A 221 -6.64 17.25 15.72
CA SER A 221 -7.98 17.67 15.37
C SER A 221 -8.46 18.79 16.29
N SER A 222 -8.66 19.97 15.71
CA SER A 222 -9.05 21.18 16.44
C SER A 222 -10.50 21.07 16.96
N ARG A 223 -10.70 20.60 18.19
CA ARG A 223 -12.03 20.62 18.84
C ARG A 223 -12.41 21.98 19.42
N ASN A 224 -11.42 22.80 19.76
CA ASN A 224 -11.62 24.14 20.29
C ASN A 224 -11.02 25.10 19.27
N GLY A 225 -11.83 26.02 18.72
CA GLY A 225 -11.40 27.07 17.78
C GLY A 225 -10.44 28.12 18.39
N ALA A 226 -9.46 27.67 19.18
CA ALA A 226 -8.46 28.46 19.87
C ALA A 226 -7.30 28.86 18.94
N MET A 227 -7.07 28.11 17.85
CA MET A 227 -6.10 28.45 16.80
C MET A 227 -6.81 29.18 15.65
N LYS A 228 -7.16 30.45 15.87
CA LYS A 228 -7.67 31.35 14.82
C LYS A 228 -6.48 32.02 14.12
N GLY A 229 -5.89 31.30 13.18
CA GLY A 229 -5.02 31.86 12.14
C GLY A 229 -5.46 31.28 10.80
N ASP A 230 -5.39 32.08 9.73
CA ASP A 230 -5.78 31.66 8.38
C ASP A 230 -4.78 30.64 7.78
N ASP A 231 -3.52 30.67 8.22
CA ASP A 231 -2.44 29.79 7.72
C ASP A 231 -2.28 28.47 8.50
N VAL A 232 -3.22 28.13 9.40
CA VAL A 232 -3.09 26.93 10.24
C VAL A 232 -3.86 25.75 9.64
N LEU A 233 -3.16 24.64 9.42
CA LEU A 233 -3.75 23.39 8.99
C LEU A 233 -4.77 22.88 10.03
N ARG A 234 -6.05 22.78 9.64
CA ARG A 234 -7.12 22.25 10.50
C ARG A 234 -7.57 20.89 10.01
N ILE A 235 -7.42 19.89 10.87
CA ILE A 235 -7.84 18.52 10.61
C ILE A 235 -9.12 18.24 11.39
N SER A 236 -10.15 17.71 10.73
CA SER A 236 -11.33 17.17 11.41
C SER A 236 -11.50 15.68 11.10
N PHE A 237 -12.15 14.96 12.02
CA PHE A 237 -12.47 13.55 11.85
C PHE A 237 -13.97 13.38 11.85
N ASP A 238 -14.53 13.33 10.65
CA ASP A 238 -15.97 13.33 10.42
C ASP A 238 -16.39 12.14 9.53
N LYS A 239 -17.70 11.96 9.44
CA LYS A 239 -18.28 10.98 8.53
C LYS A 239 -18.58 11.67 7.21
N GLU A 240 -17.94 11.22 6.14
CA GLU A 240 -18.12 11.79 4.81
C GLU A 240 -18.59 10.78 3.77
N LEU A 241 -19.12 11.29 2.67
CA LEU A 241 -19.49 10.52 1.51
C LEU A 241 -18.25 10.27 0.65
N ILE A 242 -18.01 9.01 0.27
CA ILE A 242 -16.95 8.65 -0.68
C ILE A 242 -17.52 8.88 -2.09
N ILE A 243 -17.71 10.16 -2.46
CA ILE A 243 -18.13 10.57 -3.80
C ILE A 243 -17.06 11.52 -4.35
N PRO A 244 -16.59 11.35 -5.61
CA PRO A 244 -15.53 12.18 -6.15
C PRO A 244 -15.88 13.67 -6.13
N MET A 245 -14.98 14.48 -5.57
CA MET A 245 -15.01 15.95 -5.68
C MET A 245 -16.31 16.63 -5.20
N TYR A 246 -17.11 16.00 -4.34
CA TYR A 246 -18.42 16.54 -3.93
C TYR A 246 -18.35 17.88 -3.18
N ALA A 247 -17.19 18.23 -2.63
CA ALA A 247 -16.92 19.53 -2.03
C ALA A 247 -16.63 20.64 -3.06
N HIS A 248 -16.24 20.28 -4.29
CA HIS A 248 -15.82 21.23 -5.33
C HIS A 248 -16.78 21.30 -6.52
N TRP A 249 -17.58 20.25 -6.71
CA TRP A 249 -18.56 20.14 -7.79
C TRP A 249 -19.98 20.18 -7.25
N SER A 250 -20.95 20.39 -8.13
CA SER A 250 -22.35 20.13 -7.77
C SER A 250 -22.52 18.66 -7.41
N LEU A 251 -23.39 18.37 -6.44
CA LEU A 251 -23.68 17.00 -6.01
C LEU A 251 -24.06 16.10 -7.21
N TYR A 252 -24.85 16.63 -8.14
CA TYR A 252 -25.19 15.93 -9.38
C TYR A 252 -23.94 15.55 -10.18
N LYS A 253 -23.02 16.50 -10.43
CA LYS A 253 -21.79 16.24 -11.18
C LYS A 253 -20.91 15.21 -10.48
N SER A 254 -20.81 15.25 -9.16
CA SER A 254 -20.08 14.26 -8.38
C SER A 254 -20.72 12.87 -8.46
N MET A 255 -22.04 12.77 -8.37
CA MET A 255 -22.76 11.50 -8.47
C MET A 255 -22.70 10.87 -9.87
N ILE A 256 -22.75 11.65 -10.95
CA ILE A 256 -22.63 11.07 -12.29
C ILE A 256 -21.22 10.54 -12.59
N ASN A 257 -20.20 11.02 -11.87
CA ASN A 257 -18.82 10.57 -12.00
C ASN A 257 -18.44 9.47 -10.97
N ASP A 258 -19.36 9.10 -10.09
CA ASP A 258 -19.19 7.99 -9.16
C ASP A 258 -19.65 6.67 -9.78
N GLU A 259 -18.86 5.61 -9.64
CA GLU A 259 -19.13 4.30 -10.25
C GLU A 259 -20.45 3.69 -9.77
N TYR A 260 -20.75 3.80 -8.46
CA TYR A 260 -21.97 3.23 -7.89
C TYR A 260 -23.21 3.92 -8.43
N PHE A 261 -23.22 5.25 -8.42
CA PHE A 261 -24.36 6.03 -8.92
C PHE A 261 -24.50 5.93 -10.44
N PHE A 262 -23.38 5.86 -11.17
CA PHE A 262 -23.36 5.64 -12.62
C PHE A 262 -24.03 4.31 -13.00
N CYS A 263 -23.63 3.22 -12.33
CA CYS A 263 -24.22 1.89 -12.51
C CYS A 263 -25.69 1.82 -12.10
N ARG A 264 -26.04 2.40 -10.95
CA ARG A 264 -27.41 2.35 -10.41
C ARG A 264 -28.41 3.08 -11.28
N SER A 265 -28.03 4.24 -11.82
CA SER A 265 -28.91 5.04 -12.67
C SER A 265 -28.83 4.66 -14.15
N GLN A 266 -27.86 3.81 -14.55
CA GLN A 266 -27.63 3.40 -15.93
C GLN A 266 -27.38 4.60 -16.86
N LEU A 267 -26.46 5.48 -16.49
CA LEU A 267 -26.17 6.73 -17.23
C LEU A 267 -25.71 6.53 -18.67
N TRP A 268 -25.25 5.33 -19.04
CA TRP A 268 -24.96 4.97 -20.44
C TRP A 268 -26.23 4.84 -21.31
N GLN A 269 -27.42 4.84 -20.71
CA GLN A 269 -28.70 4.82 -21.42
C GLN A 269 -29.33 6.21 -21.45
N GLN A 270 -30.13 6.49 -22.50
CA GLN A 270 -30.85 7.77 -22.63
C GLN A 270 -31.76 8.10 -21.44
N ARG A 271 -32.30 7.08 -20.76
CA ARG A 271 -33.17 7.25 -19.59
C ARG A 271 -32.39 7.40 -18.27
N GLY A 272 -31.07 7.25 -18.29
CA GLY A 272 -30.26 7.25 -17.07
C GLY A 272 -30.24 8.60 -16.37
N ASP A 273 -30.17 9.69 -17.13
CA ASP A 273 -30.24 11.05 -16.56
C ASP A 273 -31.56 11.30 -15.83
N ALA A 274 -32.68 10.90 -16.42
CA ALA A 274 -34.00 11.01 -15.79
C ALA A 274 -34.08 10.19 -14.48
N LYS A 275 -33.48 8.99 -14.47
CA LYS A 275 -33.39 8.17 -13.24
C LYS A 275 -32.53 8.83 -12.16
N MET A 276 -31.40 9.43 -12.54
CA MET A 276 -30.54 10.17 -11.59
C MET A 276 -31.26 11.37 -10.99
N ARG A 277 -31.93 12.17 -11.84
CA ARG A 277 -32.75 13.31 -11.39
C ARG A 277 -33.91 12.87 -10.50
N SER A 278 -34.55 11.74 -10.82
CA SER A 278 -35.60 11.16 -9.98
C SER A 278 -35.05 10.76 -8.61
N LEU A 279 -33.86 10.17 -8.55
CA LEU A 279 -33.22 9.78 -7.28
C LEU A 279 -32.89 11.01 -6.42
N LEU A 280 -32.36 12.07 -7.03
CA LEU A 280 -32.10 13.34 -6.35
C LEU A 280 -33.40 14.00 -5.85
N ALA A 281 -34.48 13.93 -6.62
CA ALA A 281 -35.79 14.39 -6.21
C ALA A 281 -36.32 13.58 -5.01
N THR A 282 -36.13 12.25 -5.00
CA THR A 282 -36.47 11.39 -3.85
C THR A 282 -35.65 11.74 -2.60
N LEU A 283 -34.39 12.17 -2.76
CA LEU A 283 -33.55 12.65 -1.67
C LEU A 283 -33.91 14.06 -1.18
N GLY A 284 -34.82 14.77 -1.86
CA GLY A 284 -35.29 16.10 -1.48
C GLY A 284 -34.50 17.27 -2.08
N PHE A 285 -33.65 17.04 -3.08
CA PHE A 285 -32.90 18.11 -3.75
C PHE A 285 -33.70 18.68 -4.94
N PRO A 286 -34.05 19.99 -4.93
CA PRO A 286 -34.81 20.60 -6.01
C PRO A 286 -33.95 20.81 -7.28
N PRO A 287 -34.55 20.75 -8.49
CA PRO A 287 -33.82 20.87 -9.77
C PRO A 287 -32.89 22.09 -9.96
N PRO A 288 -33.19 23.31 -9.44
CA PRO A 288 -32.32 24.48 -9.60
C PRO A 288 -30.99 24.38 -8.84
N LEU A 289 -30.92 23.58 -7.77
CA LEU A 289 -29.68 23.33 -7.01
C LEU A 289 -28.79 22.26 -7.66
N LEU A 290 -29.28 21.58 -8.71
CA LEU A 290 -28.54 20.55 -9.44
C LEU A 290 -27.72 21.11 -10.60
N LEU A 291 -28.06 22.31 -11.07
CA LEU A 291 -27.52 22.95 -12.28
C LEU A 291 -26.84 24.31 -12.02
N GLY A 292 -26.90 24.81 -10.77
CA GLY A 292 -26.25 26.07 -10.37
C GLY A 292 -24.75 25.88 -10.14
N GLY A 293 -23.95 26.79 -10.71
CA GLY A 293 -22.49 26.73 -10.79
C GLY A 293 -21.76 26.59 -9.46
N ASP A 294 -20.50 26.17 -9.59
CA ASP A 294 -19.44 26.01 -8.58
C ASP A 294 -19.91 26.28 -7.13
N ALA A 295 -19.91 25.21 -6.34
CA ALA A 295 -20.35 25.14 -4.95
C ALA A 295 -19.53 25.99 -3.95
N LEU A 296 -19.02 27.14 -4.38
CA LEU A 296 -18.37 28.16 -3.57
C LEU A 296 -19.30 29.30 -3.14
N THR A 297 -20.54 29.40 -3.61
CA THR A 297 -21.34 30.63 -3.38
C THR A 297 -22.48 30.55 -2.38
N LYS A 298 -22.88 29.39 -1.85
CA LYS A 298 -23.94 29.35 -0.81
C LYS A 298 -23.62 28.29 0.24
N GLY A 299 -23.16 28.76 1.39
CA GLY A 299 -22.90 27.95 2.59
C GLY A 299 -24.12 27.15 3.02
N TYR A 300 -24.24 25.94 2.50
CA TYR A 300 -25.18 24.95 3.00
C TYR A 300 -24.44 23.98 3.92
N PRO A 301 -24.98 23.72 5.13
CA PRO A 301 -24.34 22.87 6.12
C PRO A 301 -24.27 21.41 5.62
N CYS A 302 -23.17 20.76 6.01
CA CYS A 302 -22.85 19.36 5.77
C CYS A 302 -24.08 18.42 5.81
N LEU A 303 -24.13 17.51 4.84
CA LEU A 303 -25.13 16.44 4.74
C LEU A 303 -25.05 15.51 5.97
N VAL A 304 -25.91 15.72 6.96
CA VAL A 304 -26.10 14.76 8.07
C VAL A 304 -27.28 13.85 7.74
N SER A 305 -26.99 12.63 7.27
CA SER A 305 -27.97 11.55 7.21
C SER A 305 -27.88 10.68 8.47
N ARG A 306 -28.97 10.62 9.25
CA ARG A 306 -29.17 9.64 10.32
C ARG A 306 -29.61 8.32 9.69
N ASN A 307 -28.68 7.38 9.47
CA ASN A 307 -28.91 5.95 9.81
C ASN A 307 -27.67 5.06 9.59
N GLN A 308 -27.34 4.37 10.69
CA GLN A 308 -26.66 3.07 10.87
C GLN A 308 -25.82 2.49 9.71
N GLY A 309 -24.57 2.93 9.66
CA GLY A 309 -23.43 2.27 9.01
C GLY A 309 -22.19 3.11 9.36
N ARG A 310 -21.19 2.53 10.04
CA ARG A 310 -20.02 3.31 10.49
C ARG A 310 -19.07 3.51 9.32
N LEU A 311 -19.21 4.64 8.62
CA LEU A 311 -18.18 5.16 7.73
C LEU A 311 -17.36 6.22 8.47
N TYR A 312 -16.05 6.05 8.55
CA TYR A 312 -15.12 7.09 8.96
C TYR A 312 -14.26 7.37 7.74
N VAL A 313 -14.06 8.62 7.34
CA VAL A 313 -13.07 8.99 6.31
C VAL A 313 -12.47 10.31 6.76
N MET A 314 -11.15 10.40 6.88
CA MET A 314 -10.49 11.66 7.19
C MET A 314 -10.25 12.45 5.90
N HIS A 315 -10.83 13.64 5.80
CA HIS A 315 -10.49 14.65 4.81
C HIS A 315 -10.20 15.99 5.48
N LEU A 316 -9.43 16.83 4.79
CA LEU A 316 -9.06 18.17 5.24
C LEU A 316 -9.93 19.18 4.51
N PHE A 317 -10.56 20.09 5.24
CA PHE A 317 -10.99 21.37 4.70
C PHE A 317 -9.81 22.33 4.80
N CYS A 318 -9.15 22.61 3.67
CA CYS A 318 -8.34 23.81 3.56
C CYS A 318 -9.30 24.95 3.19
N GLN A 319 -9.70 25.78 4.17
CA GLN A 319 -10.29 27.07 3.85
C GLN A 319 -9.19 27.94 3.27
N VAL A 320 -9.16 28.08 1.95
CA VAL A 320 -8.40 29.16 1.30
C VAL A 320 -9.24 30.43 1.47
N PRO A 321 -8.75 31.49 2.13
CA PRO A 321 -9.48 32.75 2.24
C PRO A 321 -9.61 33.41 0.86
N ASP A 322 -10.85 33.77 0.52
CA ASP A 322 -11.27 34.85 -0.38
C ASP A 322 -10.41 35.14 -1.63
N LEU A 323 -10.70 34.42 -2.73
CA LEU A 323 -10.54 34.98 -4.06
C LEU A 323 -11.73 35.89 -4.36
N VAL A 324 -11.62 37.16 -3.97
CA VAL A 324 -12.49 38.23 -4.45
C VAL A 324 -12.19 38.45 -5.94
N ALA A 325 -13.06 37.94 -6.81
CA ALA A 325 -13.13 38.42 -8.18
C ALA A 325 -13.87 39.76 -8.18
N LEU A 326 -13.10 40.85 -8.27
CA LEU A 326 -13.58 42.12 -8.80
C LEU A 326 -13.91 41.93 -10.28
N HIS A 327 -15.20 41.82 -10.62
CA HIS A 327 -15.88 42.72 -11.56
C HIS A 327 -17.39 42.48 -11.59
#